data_AF-A0A0M9A0Q1-F1
#
_entry.id   AF-A0A0M9A0Q1-F1
#
_cell.length_a   1.000
_cell.length_b   1.000
_cell.length_c   1.000
_cell.angle_alpha   90.00
_cell.angle_beta   90.00
_cell.angle_gamma   90.00
#
_symmetry.space_group_name_H-M   'P 1'
#
loop_
_entity.id
_entity.type
_entity.pdbx_description
1 polymer ?
#
loop_
_entity_poly.entity_id
_entity_poly.type
_entity_poly.pdbx_seq_one_letter_code
_entity_poly.pdbx_strand_id
1 'polypeptide(L)'
;MAYLLCGYYMTSTDDYDIKWTMPQCVLALRLIGLSFNLLDGQKPEEELSTSQKQVALKELPTFLEIAAFTYFPGSFLVGPQFSMKRYLDYVHGRYTIIDKDSNSVKEEIELHDCIIPGISRMFLGFIYLIYYQLGTSYIPNQYLLSAEFQEQTFFKRLSIIGFWGHVNLYKYICLTQILTKQQKLQSLLKSHPALQILTRILMMMHTFVFMGYSLICFIFLSYPRYHHVYSSVYYCGHIIYLSYPFISILIKTFF
;
A
#
# COMPACT_ATOMS: atom_id res chain seq x y z
N MET A 1 -16.50 -2.40 -15.30
CA MET A 1 -16.25 -3.33 -14.18
C MET A 1 -17.04 -4.65 -14.26
N ALA A 2 -18.15 -4.72 -15.00
CA ALA A 2 -18.95 -5.95 -15.12
C ALA A 2 -18.16 -7.19 -15.61
N TYR A 3 -17.22 -7.02 -16.56
CA TYR A 3 -16.41 -8.13 -17.06
C TYR A 3 -15.48 -8.73 -15.99
N LEU A 4 -14.90 -7.89 -15.12
CA LEU A 4 -14.06 -8.35 -14.02
C LEU A 4 -14.90 -9.10 -12.99
N LEU A 5 -16.09 -8.60 -12.65
CA LEU A 5 -17.01 -9.29 -11.74
C LEU A 5 -17.40 -10.67 -12.28
N CYS A 6 -17.74 -10.75 -13.57
CA CYS A 6 -18.00 -12.02 -14.25
C CYS A 6 -16.77 -12.94 -14.22
N GLY A 7 -15.59 -12.41 -14.54
CA GLY A 7 -14.33 -13.15 -14.49
C GLY A 7 -14.02 -13.69 -13.09
N TYR A 8 -14.20 -12.90 -12.04
CA TYR A 8 -14.05 -13.34 -10.65
C TYR A 8 -15.07 -14.43 -10.29
N TYR A 9 -16.33 -14.26 -10.67
CA TYR A 9 -17.36 -15.25 -10.39
C TYR A 9 -17.07 -16.61 -11.06
N MET A 10 -16.57 -16.59 -12.30
CA MET A 10 -16.28 -17.80 -13.05
C MET A 10 -14.95 -18.47 -12.63
N THR A 11 -14.00 -17.71 -12.09
CA THR A 11 -12.64 -18.19 -11.84
C THR A 11 -12.20 -18.10 -10.38
N SER A 12 -13.08 -17.78 -9.43
CA SER A 12 -12.74 -17.73 -8.01
C SER A 12 -12.37 -19.11 -7.48
N THR A 13 -11.29 -19.16 -6.69
CA THR A 13 -10.86 -20.32 -5.89
C THR A 13 -10.68 -19.86 -4.44
N ASP A 14 -10.67 -20.82 -3.51
CA ASP A 14 -10.47 -20.53 -2.07
C ASP A 14 -9.01 -20.19 -1.72
N ASP A 15 -8.08 -20.36 -2.66
CA ASP A 15 -6.65 -20.12 -2.48
C ASP A 15 -6.17 -18.95 -3.36
N TYR A 16 -5.04 -18.35 -2.96
CA TYR A 16 -4.45 -17.23 -3.70
C TYR A 16 -3.88 -17.70 -5.04
N ASP A 17 -4.64 -17.51 -6.10
CA ASP A 17 -4.22 -17.83 -7.47
C ASP A 17 -3.96 -16.56 -8.30
N ILE A 18 -2.81 -16.53 -8.98
CA ILE A 18 -2.51 -15.50 -9.97
C ILE A 18 -3.27 -15.85 -11.26
N LYS A 19 -4.43 -15.23 -11.44
CA LYS A 19 -5.28 -15.40 -12.63
C LYS A 19 -5.22 -14.17 -13.52
N TRP A 20 -5.67 -14.33 -14.76
CA TRP A 20 -5.74 -13.24 -15.75
C TRP A 20 -6.57 -12.04 -15.27
N THR A 21 -7.46 -12.23 -14.29
CA THR A 21 -8.25 -11.18 -13.64
C THR A 21 -7.38 -10.19 -12.85
N MET A 22 -6.26 -10.63 -12.26
CA MET A 22 -5.39 -9.76 -11.44
C MET A 22 -4.73 -8.63 -12.25
N PRO A 23 -4.03 -8.89 -13.39
CA PRO A 23 -3.53 -7.83 -14.26
C PRO A 23 -4.63 -6.94 -14.82
N GLN A 24 -5.81 -7.51 -15.09
CA GLN A 24 -6.96 -6.76 -15.61
C GLN A 24 -7.54 -5.78 -14.58
N CYS A 25 -7.50 -6.11 -13.28
CA CYS A 25 -7.82 -5.17 -12.22
C CYS A 25 -6.85 -3.99 -12.16
N VAL A 26 -5.55 -4.26 -12.29
CA VAL A 26 -4.51 -3.22 -12.34
C VAL A 26 -4.75 -2.29 -13.53
N LEU A 27 -5.08 -2.85 -14.69
CA LEU A 27 -5.41 -2.09 -15.89
C LEU A 27 -6.66 -1.22 -15.69
N ALA A 28 -7.74 -1.80 -15.16
CA ALA A 28 -8.96 -1.07 -14.86
C ALA A 28 -8.69 0.16 -13.98
N LEU A 29 -7.89 0.01 -12.93
CA LEU A 29 -7.50 1.12 -12.04
C LEU A 29 -6.72 2.21 -12.79
N ARG A 30 -5.81 1.84 -13.70
CA ARG A 30 -5.07 2.80 -14.54
C ARG A 30 -5.98 3.60 -15.46
N LEU A 31 -6.92 2.94 -16.12
CA LEU A 31 -7.84 3.61 -17.04
C LEU A 31 -8.81 4.54 -16.30
N ILE A 32 -9.24 4.16 -15.11
CA ILE A 32 -10.01 5.04 -14.23
C ILE A 32 -9.17 6.28 -13.87
N GLY A 33 -7.91 6.08 -13.43
CA GLY A 33 -7.00 7.18 -13.12
C GLY A 33 -6.75 8.11 -14.31
N LEU A 34 -6.52 7.55 -15.50
CA LEU A 34 -6.41 8.30 -16.75
C LEU A 34 -7.66 9.16 -17.01
N SER A 35 -8.85 8.58 -16.84
CA SER A 35 -10.12 9.29 -17.04
C SER A 35 -10.23 10.51 -16.13
N PHE A 36 -9.86 10.37 -14.85
CA PHE A 36 -9.82 11.50 -13.91
C PHE A 36 -8.76 12.53 -14.28
N ASN A 37 -7.58 12.10 -14.73
CA ASN A 37 -6.50 13.03 -15.12
C ASN A 37 -6.88 13.87 -16.35
N LEU A 38 -7.63 13.29 -17.29
CA LEU A 38 -8.20 14.00 -18.43
C LEU A 38 -9.30 14.98 -18.00
N LEU A 39 -10.19 14.55 -17.11
CA LEU A 39 -11.24 15.43 -16.57
C LEU A 39 -10.64 16.64 -15.82
N ASP A 40 -9.60 16.42 -15.02
CA ASP A 40 -8.92 17.50 -14.31
C ASP A 40 -8.16 18.42 -15.26
N GLY A 41 -7.70 17.93 -16.42
CA GLY A 41 -7.06 18.76 -17.45
C GLY A 41 -8.00 19.71 -18.19
N GLN A 42 -9.31 19.49 -18.11
CA GLN A 42 -10.33 20.38 -18.71
C GLN A 42 -10.75 21.52 -17.77
N LYS A 43 -10.41 21.45 -16.49
CA LYS A 43 -10.76 22.46 -15.49
C LYS A 43 -9.73 23.60 -15.47
N PRO A 44 -10.15 24.82 -15.10
CA PRO A 44 -9.22 25.93 -14.89
C PRO A 44 -8.26 25.61 -13.75
N GLU A 45 -7.01 26.08 -13.85
CA GLU A 45 -5.96 25.75 -12.88
C GLU A 45 -6.26 26.28 -11.47
N GLU A 46 -7.07 27.33 -11.34
CA GLU A 46 -7.43 27.92 -10.06
C GLU A 46 -8.29 26.97 -9.20
N GLU A 47 -9.06 26.08 -9.82
CA GLU A 47 -9.94 25.12 -9.14
C GLU A 47 -9.22 23.82 -8.73
N LEU A 48 -8.02 23.57 -9.28
CA LEU A 48 -7.28 22.34 -9.04
C LEU A 48 -6.44 22.44 -7.76
N SER A 49 -6.45 21.37 -6.96
CA SER A 49 -5.51 21.24 -5.85
C SER A 49 -4.06 21.08 -6.36
N THR A 50 -3.08 21.37 -5.51
CA THR A 50 -1.65 21.26 -5.85
C THR A 50 -1.28 19.86 -6.37
N SER A 51 -1.84 18.79 -5.81
CA SER A 51 -1.61 17.42 -6.28
C SER A 51 -2.29 17.12 -7.62
N GLN A 52 -3.48 17.67 -7.87
CA GLN A 52 -4.16 17.51 -9.15
C GLN A 52 -3.42 18.21 -10.28
N LYS A 53 -2.91 19.42 -10.06
CA LYS A 53 -2.10 20.16 -11.05
C LYS A 53 -0.89 19.35 -11.56
N GLN A 54 -0.27 18.58 -10.66
CA GLN A 54 0.88 17.74 -11.00
C GLN A 54 0.53 16.60 -11.95
N VAL A 55 -0.69 16.09 -11.94
CA VAL A 55 -1.11 14.91 -12.72
C VAL A 55 -2.16 15.20 -13.80
N ALA A 56 -2.71 16.41 -13.84
CA ALA A 56 -3.69 16.85 -14.83
C ALA A 56 -3.09 16.79 -16.25
N LEU A 57 -3.87 16.22 -17.17
CA LEU A 57 -3.52 16.04 -18.57
C LEU A 57 -4.27 17.03 -19.45
N LYS A 58 -3.58 18.07 -19.92
CA LYS A 58 -4.15 19.08 -20.82
C LYS A 58 -4.35 18.56 -22.25
N GLU A 59 -3.49 17.64 -22.67
CA GLU A 59 -3.48 17.06 -24.00
C GLU A 59 -3.99 15.61 -23.97
N LEU A 60 -4.68 15.21 -25.04
CA LEU A 60 -5.19 13.86 -25.17
C LEU A 60 -4.05 12.92 -25.61
N PRO A 61 -3.71 11.89 -24.82
CA PRO A 61 -2.71 10.91 -25.23
C PRO A 61 -3.21 10.07 -26.39
N THR A 62 -2.30 9.68 -27.25
CA THR A 62 -2.56 8.78 -28.37
C THR A 62 -2.92 7.37 -27.87
N PHE A 63 -3.60 6.59 -28.72
CA PHE A 63 -3.91 5.20 -28.41
C PHE A 63 -2.66 4.37 -28.12
N LEU A 64 -1.56 4.63 -28.83
CA LEU A 64 -0.29 3.93 -28.62
C LEU A 64 0.29 4.23 -27.23
N GLU A 65 0.29 5.49 -26.80
CA GLU A 65 0.77 5.88 -25.47
C GLU A 65 -0.09 5.26 -24.37
N ILE A 66 -1.43 5.23 -24.54
CA ILE A 66 -2.34 4.59 -23.59
C ILE A 66 -2.05 3.08 -23.50
N ALA A 67 -1.81 2.41 -24.63
CA ALA A 67 -1.47 0.99 -24.67
C ALA A 67 -0.11 0.72 -24.00
N ALA A 68 0.90 1.56 -24.27
CA ALA A 68 2.23 1.43 -23.68
C ALA A 68 2.24 1.70 -22.17
N PHE A 69 1.45 2.67 -21.71
CA PHE A 69 1.18 2.94 -20.30
C PHE A 69 0.48 1.75 -19.61
N THR A 70 -0.54 1.21 -20.26
CA THR A 70 -1.34 0.09 -19.79
C THR A 70 -0.49 -1.18 -19.60
N TYR A 71 0.31 -1.53 -20.61
CA TYR A 71 1.10 -2.76 -20.65
C TYR A 71 2.56 -2.54 -20.23
N PHE A 72 2.85 -1.49 -19.46
CA PHE A 72 4.20 -1.20 -19.02
C PHE A 72 4.81 -2.37 -18.21
N PRO A 73 5.89 -3.03 -18.69
CA PRO A 73 6.39 -4.28 -18.13
C PRO A 73 6.77 -4.21 -16.65
N GLY A 74 7.25 -3.06 -16.17
CA GLY A 74 7.70 -2.89 -14.78
C GLY A 74 6.59 -2.94 -13.73
N SER A 75 5.31 -3.00 -14.12
CA SER A 75 4.19 -2.91 -13.16
C SER A 75 2.85 -3.44 -13.66
N PHE A 76 2.82 -4.15 -14.79
CA PHE A 76 1.56 -4.65 -15.37
C PHE A 76 0.93 -5.80 -14.57
N LEU A 77 1.75 -6.64 -13.91
CA LEU A 77 1.27 -7.75 -13.07
C LEU A 77 0.99 -7.28 -11.64
N VAL A 78 2.03 -6.73 -11.02
CA VAL A 78 2.02 -6.27 -9.63
C VAL A 78 2.96 -5.07 -9.59
N GLY A 79 2.45 -3.93 -9.13
CA GLY A 79 3.28 -2.74 -9.04
C GLY A 79 2.51 -1.53 -8.50
N PRO A 80 3.22 -0.51 -8.05
CA PRO A 80 2.60 0.73 -7.64
C PRO A 80 1.86 1.35 -8.83
N GLN A 81 0.70 1.93 -8.54
CA GLN A 81 -0.02 2.73 -9.53
C GLN A 81 0.71 4.06 -9.72
N PHE A 82 0.78 4.53 -10.97
CA PHE A 82 1.28 5.85 -11.32
C PHE A 82 0.38 6.49 -12.36
N SER A 83 0.37 7.82 -12.40
CA SER A 83 -0.43 8.59 -13.35
C SER A 83 0.15 8.51 -14.77
N MET A 84 -0.73 8.68 -15.76
CA MET A 84 -0.34 8.75 -17.16
C MET A 84 0.62 9.91 -17.44
N LYS A 85 0.43 11.06 -16.77
CA LYS A 85 1.36 12.20 -16.89
C LYS A 85 2.80 11.80 -16.51
N ARG A 86 2.97 11.12 -15.38
CA ARG A 86 4.29 10.63 -14.94
C ARG A 86 4.90 9.63 -15.94
N TYR A 87 4.07 8.82 -16.60
CA TYR A 87 4.53 7.91 -17.65
C TYR A 87 5.02 8.66 -18.89
N LEU A 88 4.23 9.63 -19.38
CA LEU A 88 4.62 10.47 -20.51
C LEU A 88 5.88 11.28 -20.21
N ASP A 89 5.99 11.82 -19.00
CA ASP A 89 7.15 12.56 -18.55
C ASP A 89 8.40 11.66 -18.54
N TYR A 90 8.27 10.41 -18.09
CA TYR A 90 9.34 9.42 -18.17
C TYR A 90 9.75 9.10 -19.62
N VAL A 91 8.80 8.87 -20.53
CA VAL A 91 9.07 8.56 -21.94
C VAL A 91 9.72 9.73 -22.67
N HIS A 92 9.29 10.96 -22.37
CA HIS A 92 9.84 12.19 -22.94
C HIS A 92 11.12 12.68 -22.25
N GLY A 93 11.58 12.00 -21.19
CA GLY A 93 12.76 12.40 -20.42
C GLY A 93 12.58 13.67 -19.60
N ARG A 94 11.34 14.08 -19.31
CA ARG A 94 11.01 15.24 -18.46
C ARG A 94 10.97 14.80 -17.00
N TYR A 95 12.01 15.08 -16.23
CA TYR A 95 12.01 14.79 -14.79
C TYR A 95 11.73 16.09 -14.01
N THR A 96 10.56 16.18 -13.39
CA THR A 96 10.20 17.36 -12.58
C THR A 96 10.76 17.22 -11.17
N ILE A 97 11.70 18.06 -10.77
CA ILE A 97 12.08 18.24 -9.37
C ILE A 97 11.17 19.31 -8.79
N ILE A 98 10.38 18.95 -7.77
CA ILE A 98 9.64 19.92 -6.98
C ILE A 98 10.61 20.44 -5.91
N ASP A 99 11.06 21.68 -6.08
CA ASP A 99 11.77 22.40 -5.04
C ASP A 99 10.84 22.59 -3.83
N LYS A 100 11.27 22.18 -2.63
CA LYS A 100 10.43 22.26 -1.42
C LYS A 100 10.36 23.67 -0.83
N ASP A 101 11.28 24.55 -1.22
CA ASP A 101 11.45 25.87 -0.61
C ASP A 101 10.93 27.02 -1.48
N SER A 102 10.61 26.77 -2.75
CA SER A 102 9.99 27.76 -3.64
C SER A 102 8.79 27.13 -4.32
N ASN A 103 7.62 27.77 -4.26
CA ASN A 103 6.38 27.39 -4.99
C ASN A 103 6.53 27.47 -6.54
N SER A 104 7.75 27.33 -7.07
CA SER A 104 8.09 27.36 -8.48
C SER A 104 8.70 26.03 -8.89
N VAL A 105 8.07 25.38 -9.85
CA VAL A 105 8.57 24.17 -10.50
C VAL A 105 9.77 24.56 -11.37
N LYS A 106 10.99 24.17 -10.96
CA LYS A 106 12.16 24.22 -11.85
C LYS A 106 12.28 22.88 -12.57
N GLU A 107 12.11 22.90 -13.89
CA GLU A 107 12.45 21.78 -14.77
C GLU A 107 13.98 21.73 -14.94
N GLU A 108 14.69 21.13 -13.98
CA GLU A 108 16.08 20.71 -14.19
C GLU A 108 16.09 19.23 -14.61
N ILE A 109 16.46 19.01 -15.87
CA ILE A 109 16.58 17.69 -16.49
C ILE A 109 17.98 17.16 -16.16
N GLU A 110 18.11 16.48 -15.02
CA GLU A 110 19.29 15.65 -14.77
C GLU A 110 18.85 14.18 -14.70
N LEU A 111 19.29 13.39 -15.68
CA LEU A 111 19.11 11.93 -15.66
C LEU A 111 19.85 11.40 -14.43
N HIS A 112 19.11 10.97 -13.43
CA HIS A 112 19.69 10.32 -12.27
C HIS A 112 20.19 8.92 -12.65
N ASP A 113 21.35 8.54 -12.12
CA ASP A 113 21.90 7.20 -12.28
C ASP A 113 20.90 6.13 -11.81
N CYS A 114 20.44 5.30 -12.74
CA CYS A 114 19.43 4.27 -12.46
C CYS A 114 20.03 2.90 -12.11
N ILE A 115 21.30 2.67 -12.43
CA ILE A 115 21.95 1.34 -12.31
C ILE A 115 22.19 0.99 -10.83
N ILE A 116 22.84 1.88 -10.07
CA ILE A 116 23.16 1.62 -8.65
C ILE A 116 21.87 1.47 -7.81
N PRO A 117 20.87 2.36 -7.92
CA PRO A 117 19.59 2.17 -7.23
C PRO A 117 18.88 0.89 -7.69
N GLY A 118 18.93 0.55 -8.98
CA GLY A 118 18.34 -0.68 -9.53
C GLY A 118 18.93 -1.94 -8.89
N ILE A 119 20.26 -2.04 -8.86
CA ILE A 119 20.98 -3.17 -8.24
C ILE A 119 20.70 -3.24 -6.73
N SER A 120 20.73 -2.10 -6.04
CA SER A 120 20.44 -2.04 -4.60
C SER A 120 19.02 -2.53 -4.29
N ARG A 121 18.03 -2.12 -5.09
CA ARG A 121 16.62 -2.56 -4.95
C ARG A 121 16.46 -4.03 -5.28
N MET A 122 17.16 -4.54 -6.29
CA MET A 122 17.17 -5.97 -6.63
C MET A 122 17.72 -6.81 -5.47
N PHE A 123 18.89 -6.44 -4.92
CA PHE A 123 19.49 -7.14 -3.79
C PHE A 123 18.61 -7.09 -2.54
N LEU A 124 18.03 -5.92 -2.25
CA LEU A 124 17.08 -5.76 -1.16
C LEU A 124 15.84 -6.67 -1.35
N GLY A 125 15.35 -6.79 -2.59
CA GLY A 125 14.27 -7.71 -2.95
C GLY A 125 14.62 -9.17 -2.65
N PHE A 126 15.83 -9.63 -2.98
CA PHE A 126 16.28 -10.98 -2.64
C PHE A 126 16.34 -11.24 -1.14
N ILE A 127 16.81 -10.27 -0.34
CA ILE A 127 16.82 -10.39 1.12
C ILE A 127 15.39 -10.57 1.66
N TYR A 128 14.44 -9.75 1.19
CA TYR A 128 13.04 -9.87 1.59
C TYR A 128 12.42 -11.20 1.18
N LEU A 129 12.75 -11.73 -0.01
CA LEU A 129 12.29 -13.05 -0.45
C LEU A 129 12.83 -14.17 0.43
N ILE A 130 14.11 -14.12 0.81
CA ILE A 130 14.70 -15.10 1.75
C ILE A 130 14.00 -15.02 3.11
N TYR A 131 13.80 -13.81 3.63
CA TYR A 131 13.11 -13.62 4.90
C TYR A 131 11.66 -14.13 4.84
N TYR A 132 10.94 -13.85 3.76
CA TYR A 132 9.59 -14.36 3.53
C TYR A 132 9.57 -15.89 3.47
N GLN A 133 10.50 -16.51 2.74
CA GLN A 133 10.59 -17.97 2.63
C GLN A 133 10.87 -18.62 3.99
N LEU A 134 11.81 -18.08 4.77
CA LEU A 134 12.12 -18.58 6.12
C LEU A 134 10.94 -18.36 7.07
N GLY A 135 10.31 -17.18 7.03
CA GLY A 135 9.18 -16.85 7.89
C GLY A 135 7.95 -17.72 7.63
N THR A 136 7.61 -17.96 6.37
CA THR A 136 6.50 -18.86 5.99
C THR A 136 6.79 -20.33 6.28
N SER A 137 8.07 -20.74 6.22
CA SER A 137 8.47 -22.09 6.66
C SER A 137 8.31 -22.28 8.16
N TYR A 138 8.48 -21.22 8.97
CA TYR A 138 8.31 -21.30 10.42
C TYR A 138 6.85 -21.16 10.85
N ILE A 139 6.09 -20.26 10.21
CA ILE A 139 4.66 -20.03 10.48
C ILE A 139 3.88 -20.14 9.18
N PRO A 140 3.50 -21.37 8.76
CA PRO A 140 2.69 -21.54 7.57
C PRO A 140 1.28 -20.98 7.80
N ASN A 141 0.61 -20.54 6.73
CA ASN A 141 -0.76 -19.99 6.84
C ASN A 141 -1.74 -21.00 7.48
N GLN A 142 -1.52 -22.29 7.27
CA GLN A 142 -2.32 -23.36 7.87
C GLN A 142 -2.17 -23.45 9.39
N TYR A 143 -1.04 -23.00 9.96
CA TYR A 143 -0.84 -23.00 11.41
C TYR A 143 -1.87 -22.12 12.13
N LEU A 144 -2.27 -20.99 11.55
CA LEU A 144 -3.31 -20.14 12.13
C LEU A 144 -4.70 -20.80 12.16
N LEU A 145 -4.90 -21.85 11.38
CA LEU A 145 -6.14 -22.62 11.35
C LEU A 145 -6.06 -23.88 12.22
N SER A 146 -4.89 -24.21 12.79
CA SER A 146 -4.69 -25.44 13.56
C SER A 146 -5.24 -25.34 14.99
N ALA A 147 -5.52 -26.50 15.60
CA ALA A 147 -5.90 -26.58 17.00
C ALA A 147 -4.76 -26.14 17.94
N GLU A 148 -3.50 -26.39 17.57
CA GLU A 148 -2.32 -25.98 18.35
C GLU A 148 -2.23 -24.46 18.56
N PHE A 149 -2.69 -23.68 17.57
CA PHE A 149 -2.77 -22.23 17.68
C PHE A 149 -3.88 -21.79 18.65
N GLN A 150 -5.03 -22.47 18.63
CA GLN A 150 -6.15 -22.21 19.54
C GLN A 150 -5.78 -22.44 21.01
N GLU A 151 -4.94 -23.43 21.29
CA GLU A 151 -4.48 -23.75 22.66
C GLU A 151 -3.53 -22.71 23.27
N GLN A 152 -2.94 -21.83 22.46
CA GLN A 152 -2.01 -20.81 22.96
C GLN A 152 -2.72 -19.71 23.76
N THR A 153 -1.98 -19.05 24.65
CA THR A 153 -2.50 -17.90 25.40
C THR A 153 -2.83 -16.73 24.47
N PHE A 154 -3.79 -15.90 24.87
CA PHE A 154 -4.28 -14.77 24.08
C PHE A 154 -3.15 -13.85 23.57
N PHE A 155 -2.21 -13.45 24.45
CA PHE A 155 -1.09 -12.59 24.06
C PHE A 155 -0.13 -13.27 23.08
N LYS A 156 0.07 -14.59 23.23
CA LYS A 156 0.90 -15.35 22.30
C LYS A 156 0.25 -15.45 20.92
N ARG A 157 -1.06 -15.69 20.85
CA ARG A 157 -1.83 -15.68 19.59
C ARG A 157 -1.72 -14.34 18.86
N LEU A 158 -1.86 -13.25 19.62
CA LEU A 158 -1.77 -11.89 19.06
C LEU A 158 -0.36 -11.58 18.51
N SER A 159 0.68 -11.97 19.24
CA SER A 159 2.08 -11.81 18.78
C SER A 159 2.39 -12.66 17.56
N ILE A 160 1.90 -13.90 17.50
CA ILE A 160 2.05 -14.80 16.35
C ILE A 160 1.36 -14.20 15.11
N ILE A 161 0.12 -13.71 15.25
CA ILE A 161 -0.59 -13.03 14.15
C ILE A 161 0.18 -11.78 13.68
N GLY A 162 0.71 -10.98 14.61
CA GLY A 162 1.51 -9.80 14.28
C GLY A 162 2.76 -10.16 13.47
N PHE A 163 3.54 -11.14 13.93
CA PHE A 163 4.74 -11.60 13.25
C PHE A 163 4.41 -12.24 11.89
N TRP A 164 3.41 -13.13 11.84
CA TRP A 164 2.93 -13.73 10.60
C TRP A 164 2.48 -12.67 9.58
N GLY A 165 1.79 -11.61 10.06
CA GLY A 165 1.39 -10.49 9.23
C GLY A 165 2.59 -9.75 8.61
N HIS A 166 3.64 -9.50 9.40
CA HIS A 166 4.87 -8.87 8.90
C HIS A 166 5.55 -9.72 7.84
N VAL A 167 5.69 -11.03 8.11
CA VAL A 167 6.25 -11.98 7.15
C VAL A 167 5.44 -11.95 5.86
N ASN A 168 4.13 -12.10 5.93
CA ASN A 168 3.27 -12.12 4.74
C ASN A 168 3.23 -10.78 4.01
N LEU A 169 3.47 -9.67 4.70
CA LEU A 169 3.56 -8.37 4.05
C LEU A 169 4.81 -8.27 3.17
N TYR A 170 5.94 -8.89 3.54
CA TYR A 170 7.14 -8.92 2.70
C TYR A 170 6.93 -9.64 1.37
N LYS A 171 5.92 -10.51 1.25
CA LYS A 171 5.47 -11.04 -0.05
C LYS A 171 5.06 -9.94 -1.02
N TYR A 172 4.46 -8.87 -0.50
CA TYR A 172 3.87 -7.78 -1.29
C TYR A 172 4.73 -6.51 -1.29
N ILE A 173 5.58 -6.32 -0.27
CA ILE A 173 6.46 -5.16 -0.13
C ILE A 173 7.87 -5.51 -0.59
N CYS A 174 8.08 -5.45 -1.91
CA CYS A 174 9.40 -5.20 -2.49
C CYS A 174 9.59 -3.72 -2.89
N LEU A 175 8.53 -2.90 -2.86
CA LEU A 175 8.59 -1.51 -3.34
C LEU A 175 7.60 -0.60 -2.60
N THR A 176 7.92 -0.20 -1.35
CA THR A 176 7.44 1.08 -0.80
C THR A 176 8.24 1.48 0.43
N GLN A 177 9.23 2.36 0.24
CA GLN A 177 9.50 3.37 1.25
C GLN A 177 8.48 4.47 1.00
N ILE A 178 7.48 4.62 1.86
CA ILE A 178 6.78 5.89 2.09
C ILE A 178 5.99 5.74 3.38
N LEU A 179 6.33 6.60 4.35
CA LEU A 179 5.40 7.31 5.22
C LEU A 179 6.16 8.51 5.79
N THR A 180 6.26 9.59 5.02
CA THR A 180 6.55 10.92 5.57
C THR A 180 5.32 11.39 6.34
N LYS A 181 5.36 11.23 7.67
CA LYS A 181 4.26 11.64 8.57
C LYS A 181 4.16 13.17 8.69
N GLN A 182 2.92 13.63 8.82
CA GLN A 182 2.46 15.02 9.02
C GLN A 182 3.43 15.94 9.80
N GLN A 183 3.72 17.11 9.22
CA GLN A 183 4.58 18.16 9.80
C GLN A 183 4.10 18.67 11.18
N LYS A 184 2.78 18.73 11.41
CA LYS A 184 2.17 19.31 12.63
C LYS A 184 2.34 18.44 13.88
N LEU A 185 2.33 17.11 13.72
CA LEU A 185 2.58 16.18 14.82
C LEU A 185 4.08 16.13 15.17
N GLN A 186 4.96 16.30 14.17
CA GLN A 186 6.40 16.33 14.38
C GLN A 186 6.87 17.57 15.16
N SER A 187 6.24 18.74 14.97
CA SER A 187 6.62 19.95 15.72
C SER A 187 6.27 19.85 17.21
N LEU A 188 5.12 19.23 17.55
CA LEU A 188 4.72 18.97 18.94
C LEU A 188 5.58 17.88 19.60
N LEU A 189 5.98 16.86 18.84
CA LEU A 189 6.88 15.82 19.34
C LEU A 189 8.31 16.36 19.59
N LYS A 190 8.77 17.34 18.80
CA LYS A 190 10.11 17.96 18.94
C LYS A 190 10.37 18.66 20.27
N SER A 191 9.36 19.06 21.02
CA SER A 191 9.53 19.75 22.32
C SER A 191 9.93 18.82 23.49
N HIS A 192 9.68 17.51 23.40
CA HIS A 192 10.01 16.55 24.47
C HIS A 192 10.57 15.21 23.93
N PRO A 193 11.88 14.94 24.04
CA PRO A 193 12.52 13.75 23.47
C PRO A 193 12.03 12.42 24.08
N ALA A 194 11.67 12.39 25.37
CA ALA A 194 11.13 11.19 26.02
C ALA A 194 9.75 10.78 25.47
N LEU A 195 8.89 11.77 25.18
CA LEU A 195 7.56 11.53 24.62
C LEU A 195 7.64 11.02 23.17
N GLN A 196 8.68 11.41 22.43
CA GLN A 196 8.94 10.86 21.09
C GLN A 196 9.26 9.38 21.11
N ILE A 197 10.15 8.97 22.02
CA ILE A 197 10.56 7.57 22.14
C ILE A 197 9.36 6.73 22.54
N LEU A 198 8.59 7.17 23.55
CA LEU A 198 7.38 6.49 23.98
C LEU A 198 6.34 6.37 22.85
N THR A 199 6.07 7.48 22.15
CA THR A 199 5.09 7.50 21.05
C THR A 199 5.54 6.63 19.88
N ARG A 200 6.84 6.59 19.58
CA ARG A 200 7.41 5.69 18.56
C ARG A 200 7.26 4.24 18.94
N ILE A 201 7.56 3.87 20.19
CA ILE A 201 7.42 2.50 20.68
C ILE A 201 5.95 2.07 20.64
N LEU A 202 5.03 2.91 21.12
CA LEU A 202 3.59 2.62 21.09
C LEU A 202 3.05 2.49 19.66
N MET A 203 3.42 3.41 18.76
CA MET A 203 3.04 3.30 17.35
C MET A 203 3.65 2.07 16.68
N MET A 204 4.88 1.71 17.03
CA MET A 204 5.54 0.51 16.52
C MET A 204 4.81 -0.74 17.00
N MET A 205 4.49 -0.84 18.29
CA MET A 205 3.73 -1.98 18.83
C MET A 205 2.33 -2.06 18.23
N HIS A 206 1.63 -0.93 18.11
CA HIS A 206 0.32 -0.88 17.46
C HIS A 206 0.39 -1.33 16.00
N THR A 207 1.35 -0.80 15.24
CA THR A 207 1.55 -1.21 13.83
C THR A 207 1.93 -2.69 13.77
N PHE A 208 2.78 -3.15 14.68
CA PHE A 208 3.23 -4.54 14.70
C PHE A 208 2.06 -5.52 14.86
N VAL A 209 1.21 -5.25 15.85
CA VAL A 209 0.09 -6.09 16.25
C VAL A 209 -1.07 -6.00 15.26
N PHE A 210 -1.50 -4.80 14.90
CA PHE A 210 -2.75 -4.63 14.15
C PHE A 210 -2.59 -4.71 12.64
N MET A 211 -1.36 -4.57 12.12
CA MET A 211 -1.12 -4.81 10.70
C MET A 211 -1.41 -6.26 10.33
N GLY A 212 -0.91 -7.23 11.10
CA GLY A 212 -1.22 -8.65 10.87
C GLY A 212 -2.72 -8.95 10.99
N TYR A 213 -3.41 -8.31 11.94
CA TYR A 213 -4.85 -8.44 12.10
C TYR A 213 -5.63 -8.03 10.83
N SER A 214 -5.25 -6.91 10.21
CA SER A 214 -5.88 -6.42 8.98
C SER A 214 -5.61 -7.31 7.76
N LEU A 215 -4.48 -8.02 7.76
CA LEU A 215 -4.07 -8.89 6.66
C LEU A 215 -4.79 -10.26 6.66
N ILE A 216 -5.42 -10.66 7.77
CA ILE A 216 -6.12 -11.97 7.87
C ILE A 216 -7.18 -12.11 6.77
N CYS A 217 -8.10 -11.15 6.62
CA CYS A 217 -9.09 -11.16 5.52
C CYS A 217 -8.43 -11.23 4.14
N PHE A 218 -7.35 -10.46 3.95
CA PHE A 218 -6.68 -10.33 2.66
C PHE A 218 -5.96 -11.62 2.24
N ILE A 219 -5.39 -12.36 3.19
CA ILE A 219 -4.61 -13.57 2.91
C ILE A 219 -5.51 -14.80 2.78
N PHE A 220 -6.54 -14.93 3.64
CA PHE A 220 -7.37 -16.13 3.66
C PHE A 220 -8.50 -16.12 2.62
N LEU A 221 -8.89 -14.95 2.10
CA LEU A 221 -9.86 -14.73 1.00
C LEU A 221 -11.25 -15.40 1.14
N SER A 222 -11.51 -16.11 2.25
CA SER A 222 -12.70 -16.94 2.46
C SER A 222 -13.27 -16.75 3.87
N TYR A 223 -14.58 -16.50 3.95
CA TYR A 223 -15.29 -16.16 5.20
C TYR A 223 -15.01 -17.12 6.35
N PRO A 224 -15.19 -18.45 6.18
CA PRO A 224 -14.99 -19.39 7.29
C PRO A 224 -13.55 -19.38 7.82
N ARG A 225 -12.57 -19.20 6.93
CA ARG A 225 -11.14 -19.23 7.28
C ARG A 225 -10.72 -18.00 8.08
N TYR A 226 -11.03 -16.80 7.60
CA TYR A 226 -10.67 -15.59 8.35
C TYR A 226 -11.50 -15.41 9.62
N HIS A 227 -12.77 -15.83 9.62
CA HIS A 227 -13.65 -15.76 10.79
C HIS A 227 -13.10 -16.63 11.93
N HIS A 228 -12.61 -17.84 11.62
CA HIS A 228 -11.98 -18.72 12.59
C HIS A 228 -10.76 -18.08 13.27
N VAL A 229 -9.91 -17.38 12.50
CA VAL A 229 -8.76 -16.67 13.07
C VAL A 229 -9.22 -15.48 13.92
N TYR A 230 -10.23 -14.72 13.49
CA TYR A 230 -10.73 -13.58 14.29
C TYR A 230 -11.41 -13.98 15.59
N SER A 231 -12.18 -15.06 15.60
CA SER A 231 -12.83 -15.57 16.81
C SER A 231 -11.79 -16.04 17.84
N SER A 232 -10.67 -16.61 17.40
CA SER A 232 -9.56 -17.02 18.29
C SER A 232 -8.96 -15.85 19.09
N VAL A 233 -9.06 -14.62 18.58
CA VAL A 233 -8.61 -13.38 19.24
C VAL A 233 -9.78 -12.50 19.68
N TYR A 234 -10.98 -13.06 19.82
CA TYR A 234 -12.18 -12.39 20.33
C TYR A 234 -12.51 -11.09 19.60
N TYR A 235 -12.22 -10.99 18.30
CA TYR A 235 -12.46 -9.78 17.52
C TYR A 235 -11.81 -8.51 18.09
N CYS A 236 -10.73 -8.63 18.86
CA CYS A 236 -10.13 -7.51 19.59
C CYS A 236 -9.76 -6.31 18.69
N GLY A 237 -9.25 -6.56 17.48
CA GLY A 237 -8.95 -5.50 16.52
C GLY A 237 -10.20 -4.77 16.03
N HIS A 238 -11.30 -5.47 15.76
CA HIS A 238 -12.56 -4.82 15.36
C HIS A 238 -13.09 -3.90 16.48
N ILE A 239 -13.03 -4.33 17.74
CA ILE A 239 -13.46 -3.51 18.88
C ILE A 239 -12.61 -2.24 18.99
N ILE A 240 -11.30 -2.35 18.84
CA ILE A 240 -10.36 -1.22 18.93
C ILE A 240 -10.57 -0.23 17.78
N TYR A 241 -10.74 -0.72 16.54
CA TYR A 241 -10.95 0.15 15.39
C TYR A 241 -12.34 0.80 15.36
N LEU A 242 -13.39 0.07 15.78
CA LEU A 242 -14.75 0.61 15.84
C LEU A 242 -14.95 1.58 17.01
N SER A 243 -14.14 1.49 18.07
CA SER A 243 -14.15 2.47 19.17
C SER A 243 -13.38 3.76 18.84
N TYR A 244 -12.49 3.75 17.85
CA TYR A 244 -11.69 4.91 17.47
C TYR A 244 -12.50 6.16 17.10
N PRO A 245 -13.60 6.11 16.32
CA PRO A 245 -14.43 7.29 16.03
C PRO A 245 -14.93 7.99 17.31
N PHE A 246 -15.36 7.23 18.33
CA PHE A 246 -15.82 7.77 19.60
C PHE A 246 -14.69 8.42 20.40
N ILE A 247 -13.53 7.77 20.44
CA ILE A 247 -12.33 8.31 21.08
C ILE A 247 -11.85 9.58 20.36
N SER A 248 -11.94 9.61 19.03
CA SER A 248 -11.50 10.74 18.21
C SER A 248 -12.33 12.00 18.45
N ILE A 249 -13.63 11.84 18.70
CA ILE A 249 -14.52 12.93 19.12
C ILE A 249 -14.06 13.48 20.46
N LEU A 250 -13.77 12.60 21.42
CA LEU A 250 -13.31 12.99 22.76
C LEU A 250 -11.97 13.74 22.70
N ILE A 251 -11.01 13.24 21.91
CA ILE A 251 -9.69 13.87 21.76
C ILE A 251 -9.80 15.27 21.15
N LYS A 252 -10.65 15.46 20.13
CA LYS A 252 -10.89 16.78 19.52
C LYS A 252 -11.55 17.80 20.45
N THR A 253 -12.19 17.34 21.53
CA THR A 253 -12.76 18.23 22.54
C THR A 253 -11.68 18.76 23.50
N PHE A 254 -10.57 18.02 23.66
CA PHE A 254 -9.47 18.37 24.56
C PHE A 254 -8.24 18.97 23.84
N PHE A 255 -8.16 18.87 22.50
CA PHE A 255 -7.06 19.35 21.64
C PHE A 255 -7.59 20.02 20.38
#